data_AF-A0A3M6AWR8-F1
#
_entry.id   AF-A0A3M6AWR8-F1
#
_cell.length_a   1.000
_cell.length_b   1.000
_cell.length_c   1.000
_cell.angle_alpha   90.00
_cell.angle_beta   90.00
_cell.angle_gamma   90.00
#
_symmetry.space_group_name_H-M   'P 1'
#
loop_
_entity.id
_entity.type
_entity.pdbx_description
1 polymer ?
#
loop_
_entity_poly.entity_id
_entity_poly.type
_entity_poly.pdbx_seq_one_letter_code
_entity_poly.pdbx_strand_id
1 'polypeptide(L)' 'MASSEDEATTKTSSVYIRPVRVDALNKAAIRVSYETNSTRQISPSELARYLIDNFLEAAIQKMVDDSKR' A
#
# COMPACT_ATOMS: atom_id res chain seq x y z
N MET A 1 5.86 22.87 25.72
CA MET A 1 5.29 23.19 24.40
C MET A 1 6.01 22.29 23.41
N ALA A 2 5.43 21.13 23.10
CA ALA A 2 6.05 20.15 22.20
C ALA A 2 5.78 20.57 20.76
N SER A 3 6.85 20.57 19.97
CA SER A 3 6.98 21.14 18.64
C SER A 3 5.98 20.57 17.65
N SER A 4 5.44 21.46 16.82
CA SER A 4 4.61 21.20 15.66
C SER A 4 5.40 20.48 14.57
N GLU A 5 5.45 19.15 14.63
CA GLU A 5 5.65 18.27 13.48
C GLU A 5 4.31 17.52 13.36
N ASP A 6 3.46 17.77 12.38
CA ASP A 6 3.61 17.28 11.02
C ASP A 6 2.72 18.17 10.13
N GLU A 7 3.32 19.17 9.48
CA GLU A 7 2.79 19.57 8.18
C GLU A 7 2.92 18.36 7.26
N ALA A 8 1.78 17.88 6.76
CA ALA A 8 1.59 16.71 5.92
C ALA A 8 2.36 16.79 4.58
N THR A 9 3.69 16.81 4.68
CA THR A 9 4.59 16.68 3.56
C THR A 9 4.57 15.20 3.21
N THR A 10 4.07 14.87 2.02
CA THR A 10 4.10 13.48 1.54
C THR A 10 5.57 13.07 1.39
N LYS A 11 6.13 12.40 2.41
CA LYS A 11 7.50 11.90 2.39
C LYS A 11 7.50 10.61 1.57
N THR A 12 8.36 10.57 0.55
CA THR A 12 8.56 9.35 -0.23
C THR A 12 9.58 8.46 0.49
N SER A 13 9.16 7.28 0.89
CA SER A 13 10.01 6.26 1.51
C SER A 13 10.15 5.06 0.57
N SER A 14 11.35 4.47 0.50
CA SER A 14 11.60 3.27 -0.32
C SER A 14 11.58 2.01 0.54
N VAL A 15 10.94 0.95 0.04
CA VAL A 15 10.88 -0.36 0.68
C VAL A 15 11.33 -1.41 -0.33
N TYR A 16 12.18 -2.33 0.10
CA TYR A 16 12.65 -3.42 -0.75
C TYR A 16 11.59 -4.51 -0.85
N ILE A 17 11.15 -4.79 -2.07
CA ILE A 17 10.20 -5.84 -2.39
C ILE A 17 10.71 -6.66 -3.57
N ARG A 18 10.39 -7.96 -3.59
CA ARG A 18 10.80 -8.83 -4.69
C ARG A 18 10.19 -8.33 -6.01
N PRO A 19 10.95 -8.31 -7.13
CA PRO A 19 10.45 -7.80 -8.42
C PRO A 19 9.11 -8.42 -8.85
N VAL A 20 8.94 -9.73 -8.67
CA VAL A 20 7.67 -10.44 -8.98
C VAL A 20 6.45 -9.87 -8.22
N ARG A 21 6.65 -9.29 -7.03
CA ARG A 21 5.57 -8.66 -6.26
C ARG A 21 5.25 -7.25 -6.77
N VAL A 22 6.24 -6.54 -7.30
CA VAL A 22 6.03 -5.27 -8.01
C VAL A 22 5.20 -5.50 -9.27
N ASP A 23 5.53 -6.53 -10.05
CA ASP A 23 4.75 -6.88 -11.26
C ASP A 23 3.30 -7.26 -10.92
N ALA A 24 3.10 -8.01 -9.83
CA ALA A 24 1.77 -8.34 -9.34
C ALA A 24 0.98 -7.10 -8.92
N LEU A 25 1.63 -6.15 -8.22
CA LEU A 25 1.04 -4.87 -7.82
C LEU A 25 0.65 -4.03 -9.05
N ASN A 26 1.52 -3.96 -10.07
CA ASN A 26 1.24 -3.26 -11.32
C ASN A 26 0.00 -3.83 -12.02
N LYS A 27 -0.07 -5.16 -12.16
CA LYS A 27 -1.23 -5.84 -12.77
C LYS A 27 -2.51 -5.63 -11.96
N ALA A 28 -2.42 -5.65 -10.63
CA ALA A 28 -3.55 -5.38 -9.76
C ALA A 28 -4.06 -3.94 -9.93
N ALA A 29 -3.18 -2.94 -9.99
CA ALA A 29 -3.55 -1.54 -10.18
C ALA A 29 -4.26 -1.31 -11.53
N ILE A 30 -3.76 -1.94 -12.60
CA ILE A 30 -4.42 -1.97 -13.91
C ILE A 30 -5.82 -2.58 -13.79
N ARG A 31 -5.94 -3.75 -13.16
CA ARG A 31 -7.22 -4.44 -12.99
C ARG A 31 -8.24 -3.60 -12.24
N VAL A 32 -7.86 -2.99 -11.11
CA VAL A 32 -8.77 -2.13 -10.34
C VAL A 32 -9.24 -0.95 -11.19
N SER A 33 -8.36 -0.36 -12.00
CA SER A 33 -8.73 0.74 -12.91
C SER A 33 -9.82 0.31 -13.89
N TYR A 34 -9.70 -0.89 -14.46
CA TYR A 34 -10.70 -1.47 -15.36
C TYR A 34 -12.02 -1.78 -14.63
N GLU A 35 -11.95 -2.45 -13.48
CA GLU A 35 -13.15 -2.87 -12.74
C GLU A 35 -13.94 -1.68 -12.18
N THR A 36 -13.26 -0.57 -11.86
CA THR A 36 -13.90 0.65 -11.34
C THR A 36 -14.33 1.62 -12.45
N ASN A 37 -14.11 1.30 -13.72
CA ASN A 37 -14.30 2.22 -14.86
C ASN A 37 -13.62 3.58 -14.64
N SER A 38 -12.47 3.59 -13.95
CA SER A 38 -11.78 4.83 -13.65
C SER A 38 -11.25 5.45 -14.94
N THR A 39 -11.50 6.75 -15.13
CA THR A 39 -10.95 7.52 -16.25
C THR A 39 -9.44 7.74 -16.12
N ARG A 40 -8.89 7.53 -14.92
CA ARG A 40 -7.46 7.59 -14.64
C ARG A 40 -6.97 6.22 -14.18
N GLN A 41 -5.88 5.77 -14.79
CA GLN A 41 -5.20 4.55 -14.37
C GLN A 41 -4.65 4.74 -12.96
N ILE A 42 -5.07 3.86 -12.05
CA ILE A 42 -4.53 3.77 -10.69
C ILE A 42 -3.07 3.37 -10.79
N SER A 43 -2.22 4.15 -10.14
CA SER A 43 -0.80 3.84 -10.10
C SER A 43 -0.50 2.71 -9.10
N PRO A 44 0.60 1.96 -9.29
CA PRO A 44 1.04 0.96 -8.32
C PRO A 44 1.27 1.55 -6.93
N SER A 45 1.82 2.76 -6.85
CA SER A 45 2.05 3.47 -5.59
C SER A 45 0.75 3.84 -4.87
N GLU A 46 -0.28 4.23 -5.62
CA GLU A 46 -1.61 4.51 -5.09
C GLU A 46 -2.27 3.26 -4.53
N LEU A 47 -2.18 2.13 -5.25
CA LEU A 47 -2.65 0.85 -4.75
C LEU A 47 -1.86 0.39 -3.51
N ALA A 48 -0.53 0.57 -3.49
CA ALA A 48 0.29 0.24 -2.32
C ALA A 48 -0.12 1.06 -1.09
N ARG A 49 -0.36 2.36 -1.28
CA ARG A 49 -0.86 3.24 -0.21
C ARG A 49 -2.22 2.76 0.29
N TYR A 50 -3.15 2.45 -0.60
CA TYR A 50 -4.47 1.93 -0.22
C TYR A 50 -4.37 0.65 0.63
N LEU A 51 -3.47 -0.27 0.24
CA LEU A 51 -3.24 -1.51 1.00
C LEU A 51 -2.69 -1.22 2.41
N ILE A 52 -1.77 -0.29 2.55
CA ILE A 52 -1.20 0.09 3.85
C ILE A 52 -2.26 0.76 4.72
N ASP A 53 -2.94 1.78 4.19
CA ASP A 53 -3.89 2.60 4.94
C ASP A 53 -5.10 1.79 5.43
N ASN A 54 -5.47 0.70 4.73
CA ASN A 54 -6.70 -0.04 5.02
C ASN A 54 -6.47 -1.48 5.54
N PHE A 55 -5.31 -2.10 5.28
CA PHE A 55 -5.09 -3.53 5.57
C PHE A 55 -3.81 -3.84 6.36
N LEU A 56 -3.00 -2.84 6.73
CA LEU A 56 -1.77 -3.07 7.50
C LEU A 56 -2.05 -3.79 8.82
N GLU A 57 -3.03 -3.33 9.60
CA GLU A 57 -3.36 -3.94 10.90
C GLU A 57 -3.84 -5.39 10.77
N ALA A 58 -4.65 -5.68 9.75
CA ALA A 58 -5.10 -7.05 9.48
C ALA A 58 -3.92 -7.96 9.11
N ALA A 59 -2.95 -7.45 8.34
CA ALA A 59 -1.73 -8.19 8.00
C ALA A 59 -0.87 -8.45 9.23
N ILE A 60 -0.68 -7.45 10.10
CA ILE A 60 0.06 -7.58 11.36
C ILE A 60 -0.60 -8.62 12.26
N GLN A 61 -1.91 -8.53 12.46
CA GLN A 61 -2.65 -9.45 13.31
C GLN A 61 -2.50 -10.89 12.82
N LYS A 62 -2.65 -11.11 11.51
CA LYS A 62 -2.44 -12.44 10.91
C LYS A 62 -1.02 -12.96 11.15
N MET A 63 0.01 -12.12 11.02
CA MET A 63 1.39 -12.53 11.31
C MET A 63 1.58 -12.93 12.78
N VAL A 64 0.98 -12.19 13.71
CA VAL A 64 1.00 -12.52 15.14
C VAL A 64 0.33 -13.87 15.39
N ASP A 65 -0.82 -14.11 14.78
CA ASP A 65 -1.56 -15.36 14.96
C ASP A 65 -0.86 -16.56 14.33
N ASP A 66 -0.25 -16.39 13.15
CA ASP A 66 0.54 -17.42 12.48
C ASP A 66 1.81 -17.77 13.30
N SER A 67 2.39 -16.82 14.05
CA SER A 67 3.57 -17.07 14.90
C SER A 67 3.29 -17.90 16.16
N LYS A 68 2.01 -18.01 16.56
CA LYS A 68 1.57 -18.78 17.74
C LYS A 68 1.24 -20.24 17.40
N ARG A 69 1.27 -20.60 16.12
CA ARG A 69 1.08 -21.97 15.62
C ARG A 69 2.41 -22.71 15.58
#